data_AF-W1YSG6-F1
#
_entry.id   AF-W1YSG6-F1
#
_cell.length_a   1.000
_cell.length_b   1.000
_cell.length_c   1.000
_cell.angle_alpha   90.00
_cell.angle_beta   90.00
_cell.angle_gamma   90.00
#
_symmetry.space_group_name_H-M   'P 1'
#
loop_
_entity.id
_entity.type
_entity.pdbx_description
1 polymer ?
#
loop_
_entity_poly.entity_id
_entity_poly.type
_entity_poly.pdbx_seq_one_letter_code
_entity_poly.pdbx_strand_id
1 'polypeptide(L)'
;NVAKAAGMMGLTAEMLARMHGISREMQDAFAARSHARAWAATQSGAFKNEIIPTGGHDADGVLKQFNYDEVIRPETTVEALATLRPAFDPVSGTVTAGTSSALSDGAAA
;
A
#
# COMPACT_ATOMS: atom_id res chain seq x y z
N ASN A 1 -2.57 -27.52 -10.82
CA ASN A 1 -2.81 -26.10 -11.20
C ASN A 1 -3.05 -25.15 -10.01
N VAL A 2 -3.63 -25.59 -8.89
CA VAL A 2 -3.75 -24.75 -7.66
C VAL A 2 -2.40 -24.47 -6.98
N ALA A 3 -1.46 -25.43 -7.03
CA ALA A 3 -0.16 -25.32 -6.36
C ALA A 3 0.74 -24.18 -6.87
N LYS A 4 0.59 -23.73 -8.13
CA LYS A 4 1.39 -22.63 -8.68
C LYS A 4 0.84 -21.25 -8.28
N ALA A 5 -0.48 -21.14 -8.07
CA ALA A 5 -1.12 -19.94 -7.57
C ALA A 5 -0.82 -19.69 -6.07
N ALA A 6 -0.64 -20.76 -5.29
CA ALA A 6 -0.27 -20.65 -3.87
C ALA A 6 1.10 -19.97 -3.62
N GLY A 7 2.00 -19.96 -4.60
CA GLY A 7 3.29 -19.29 -4.52
C GLY A 7 3.28 -17.81 -4.97
N MET A 8 2.16 -17.30 -5.52
CA MET A 8 2.05 -15.93 -6.00
C MET A 8 0.98 -15.20 -5.18
N MET A 9 1.40 -14.42 -4.19
CA MET A 9 0.51 -13.73 -3.24
C MET A 9 -0.59 -12.88 -3.90
N GLY A 10 -0.33 -12.32 -5.08
CA GLY A 10 -1.34 -11.60 -5.84
C GLY A 10 -2.49 -12.47 -6.37
N LEU A 11 -2.18 -13.68 -6.85
CA LEU A 11 -3.20 -14.61 -7.35
C LEU A 11 -4.02 -15.22 -6.21
N THR A 12 -3.43 -15.41 -5.02
CA THR A 12 -4.18 -15.84 -3.83
C THR A 12 -5.14 -14.75 -3.36
N ALA A 13 -4.73 -13.47 -3.41
CA ALA A 13 -5.59 -12.34 -3.11
C ALA A 13 -6.79 -12.25 -4.09
N GLU A 14 -6.57 -12.44 -5.39
CA GLU A 14 -7.65 -12.48 -6.39
C GLU A 14 -8.66 -13.61 -6.10
N MET A 15 -8.18 -14.78 -5.72
CA MET A 15 -9.05 -15.91 -5.35
C MET A 15 -9.92 -15.57 -4.13
N LEU A 16 -9.31 -15.01 -3.08
CA LEU A 16 -10.04 -14.62 -1.87
C LEU A 16 -11.04 -13.49 -2.14
N ALA A 17 -10.67 -12.49 -2.95
CA ALA A 17 -11.56 -11.41 -3.35
C ALA A 17 -12.81 -11.95 -4.05
N ARG A 18 -12.64 -12.90 -4.98
CA ARG A 18 -13.78 -13.57 -5.65
C ARG A 18 -14.63 -14.40 -4.69
N MET A 19 -14.00 -15.19 -3.82
CA MET A 19 -14.72 -16.05 -2.87
C MET A 19 -15.58 -15.25 -1.88
N HIS A 20 -15.12 -14.06 -1.48
CA HIS A 20 -15.80 -13.21 -0.51
C HIS A 20 -16.58 -12.05 -1.14
N GLY A 21 -16.62 -11.95 -2.47
CA GLY A 21 -17.33 -10.88 -3.17
C GLY A 21 -16.78 -9.48 -2.91
N ILE A 22 -15.46 -9.36 -2.70
CA ILE A 22 -14.79 -8.07 -2.47
C ILE A 22 -14.58 -7.37 -3.80
N SER A 23 -15.37 -6.32 -4.06
CA SER A 23 -15.33 -5.59 -5.32
C SER A 23 -14.07 -4.73 -5.46
N ARG A 24 -13.77 -4.30 -6.70
CA ARG A 24 -12.66 -3.38 -7.00
C ARG A 24 -12.81 -2.07 -6.22
N GLU A 25 -14.03 -1.53 -6.17
CA GLU A 25 -14.35 -0.26 -5.52
C GLU A 25 -14.14 -0.36 -4.01
N MET A 26 -14.46 -1.51 -3.39
CA MET A 26 -14.19 -1.76 -1.98
C MET A 26 -12.68 -1.77 -1.69
N GLN A 27 -11.88 -2.36 -2.58
CA GLN A 27 -10.42 -2.40 -2.44
C GLN A 27 -9.81 -1.00 -2.59
N ASP A 28 -10.21 -0.25 -3.61
CA ASP A 28 -9.73 1.12 -3.85
C ASP A 28 -10.14 2.06 -2.69
N ALA A 29 -11.37 1.96 -2.20
CA ALA A 29 -11.82 2.72 -1.03
C ALA A 29 -11.00 2.39 0.23
N PHE A 30 -10.65 1.12 0.43
CA PHE A 30 -9.82 0.70 1.55
C PHE A 30 -8.38 1.23 1.43
N ALA A 31 -7.79 1.17 0.23
CA ALA A 31 -6.45 1.70 -0.03
C ALA A 31 -6.38 3.22 0.18
N ALA A 32 -7.34 3.99 -0.35
CA ALA A 32 -7.44 5.43 -0.10
C ALA A 32 -7.58 5.74 1.40
N ARG A 33 -8.43 4.98 2.12
CA ARG A 33 -8.57 5.10 3.58
C ARG A 33 -7.26 4.81 4.31
N SER A 34 -6.47 3.84 3.85
CA SER A 34 -5.18 3.49 4.44
C SER A 34 -4.22 4.68 4.41
N HIS A 35 -4.02 5.26 3.23
CA HIS A 35 -3.17 6.45 3.05
C HIS A 35 -3.68 7.67 3.82
N ALA A 36 -4.99 7.94 3.78
CA ALA A 36 -5.58 9.07 4.50
C ALA A 36 -5.38 8.97 6.02
N ARG A 37 -5.52 7.77 6.60
CA ARG A 37 -5.32 7.55 8.04
C ARG A 37 -3.86 7.64 8.44
N ALA A 38 -2.97 7.02 7.66
CA ALA A 38 -1.53 7.09 7.91
C ALA A 38 -1.06 8.56 7.86
N TRP A 39 -1.49 9.31 6.84
CA TRP A 39 -1.14 10.72 6.72
C TRP A 39 -1.71 11.57 7.87
N ALA A 40 -2.96 11.33 8.29
CA ALA A 40 -3.53 12.02 9.44
C ALA A 40 -2.76 11.74 10.74
N ALA A 41 -2.28 10.50 10.94
CA ALA A 41 -1.44 10.13 12.08
C ALA A 41 -0.07 10.82 12.03
N THR A 42 0.57 10.92 10.86
CA THR A 42 1.80 11.69 10.66
C THR A 42 1.59 13.18 11.00
N GLN A 43 0.55 13.80 10.45
CA GLN A 43 0.27 15.23 10.62
C GLN A 43 -0.11 15.60 12.06
N SER A 44 -0.87 14.74 12.75
CA SER A 44 -1.22 14.93 14.16
C SER A 44 -0.06 14.61 15.11
N GLY A 45 1.02 13.98 14.61
CA GLY A 45 2.14 13.53 15.42
C GLY A 45 1.83 12.28 16.24
N ALA A 46 0.77 11.53 15.92
CA ALA A 46 0.42 10.28 16.60
C ALA A 46 1.56 9.24 16.53
N PHE A 47 2.32 9.24 15.43
CA PHE A 47 3.48 8.36 15.25
C PHE A 47 4.76 8.80 15.98
N LYS A 48 4.79 9.97 16.61
CA LYS A 48 6.02 10.49 17.26
C LYS A 48 6.54 9.62 18.40
N ASN A 49 5.66 8.83 19.03
CA ASN A 49 6.03 7.98 20.16
C ASN A 49 6.59 6.62 19.73
N GLU A 50 6.43 6.25 18.46
CA GLU A 50 6.82 4.94 17.93
C GLU A 50 7.87 5.02 16.80
N ILE A 51 7.97 6.16 16.11
CA ILE A 51 9.03 6.39 15.12
C ILE A 51 10.31 6.88 15.80
N ILE A 52 11.39 6.13 15.65
CA ILE A 52 12.74 6.58 15.99
C ILE A 52 13.36 7.27 14.77
N PRO A 53 13.76 8.56 14.87
CA PRO A 53 14.41 9.25 13.77
C PRO A 53 15.63 8.47 13.26
N THR A 54 15.61 8.18 11.96
CA THR A 54 16.61 7.32 11.33
C THR A 54 17.26 8.05 10.16
N GLY A 55 18.59 7.93 10.05
CA GLY A 55 19.34 8.54 8.96
C GLY A 55 19.16 7.79 7.64
N GLY A 56 19.01 8.54 6.56
CA GLY A 56 18.97 8.06 5.19
C GLY A 56 19.51 9.11 4.23
N HIS A 57 19.14 8.98 2.96
CA HIS A 57 19.45 9.98 1.94
C HIS A 57 18.16 10.44 1.28
N ASP A 58 18.06 11.73 0.96
CA ASP A 58 16.95 12.24 0.16
C ASP A 58 17.12 11.91 -1.34
N ALA A 59 16.22 12.44 -2.17
CA ALA A 59 16.20 12.20 -3.61
C ALA A 59 17.49 12.67 -4.32
N ASP A 60 18.21 13.65 -3.76
CA ASP A 60 19.47 14.17 -4.30
C ASP A 60 20.70 13.45 -3.71
N GLY A 61 20.48 12.44 -2.86
CA GLY A 61 21.55 11.71 -2.18
C GLY A 61 22.14 12.44 -0.98
N VAL A 62 21.48 13.47 -0.47
CA VAL A 62 21.95 14.24 0.69
C VAL A 62 21.52 13.52 1.96
N LEU A 63 22.45 13.42 2.93
CA LEU A 63 22.16 12.85 4.24
C LEU A 63 21.01 13.60 4.91
N LYS A 64 19.95 12.86 5.27
CA LYS A 64 18.74 13.40 5.87
C LYS A 64 18.26 12.50 7.00
N GLN A 65 17.76 13.10 8.06
CA GLN A 65 17.04 12.39 9.12
C GLN A 65 15.57 12.26 8.72
N PHE A 66 15.05 11.03 8.74
CA PHE A 66 13.65 10.73 8.49
C PHE A 66 12.95 10.42 9.81
N ASN A 67 11.88 11.15 10.08
CA ASN A 67 11.03 11.00 11.26
C ASN A 67 9.54 10.84 10.86
N TYR A 68 9.31 10.38 9.63
CA TYR A 68 8.01 10.13 9.03
C TYR A 68 8.15 8.98 8.03
N ASP A 69 7.05 8.29 7.74
CA ASP A 69 7.02 7.22 6.74
C ASP A 69 7.00 7.81 5.33
N GLU A 70 8.05 7.58 4.55
CA GLU A 70 8.16 8.04 3.16
C GLU A 70 7.11 7.42 2.24
N VAL A 71 6.68 6.19 2.55
CA VAL A 71 5.80 5.39 1.70
C VAL A 71 4.35 5.91 1.63
N ILE A 72 3.98 6.84 2.52
CA ILE A 72 2.64 7.43 2.55
C ILE A 72 2.48 8.42 1.38
N ARG A 73 1.46 8.15 0.55
CA ARG A 73 1.02 9.01 -0.56
C ARG A 73 -0.25 9.79 -0.19
N PRO A 74 -0.16 11.02 0.37
CA PRO A 74 -1.32 11.80 0.79
C PRO A 74 -2.27 12.20 -0.35
N GLU A 75 -1.77 12.19 -1.58
CA GLU A 75 -2.51 12.48 -2.81
C GLU A 75 -3.37 11.29 -3.30
N THR A 76 -3.31 10.14 -2.63
CA THR A 76 -4.04 8.94 -3.04
C THR A 76 -5.55 9.14 -2.89
N THR A 77 -6.29 9.04 -4.00
CA THR A 77 -7.76 9.09 -4.02
C THR A 77 -8.35 7.85 -4.67
N VAL A 78 -9.65 7.60 -4.43
CA VAL A 78 -10.37 6.48 -5.06
C VAL A 78 -10.37 6.64 -6.58
N GLU A 79 -10.50 7.87 -7.09
CA GLU A 79 -10.49 8.17 -8.52
C GLU A 79 -9.13 7.87 -9.14
N ALA A 80 -8.03 8.24 -8.48
CA ALA A 80 -6.69 7.92 -8.94
C ALA A 80 -6.45 6.40 -8.94
N LEU A 81 -6.86 5.70 -7.88
CA LEU A 81 -6.75 4.25 -7.77
C LEU A 81 -7.57 3.52 -8.82
N ALA A 82 -8.77 4.01 -9.17
CA ALA A 82 -9.63 3.42 -10.18
C ALA A 82 -8.98 3.38 -11.58
N THR A 83 -8.04 4.29 -11.87
CA THR A 83 -7.30 4.30 -13.15
C THR A 83 -6.28 3.16 -13.28
N LEU A 84 -5.91 2.52 -12.16
CA LEU A 84 -4.90 1.47 -12.17
C LEU A 84 -5.41 0.18 -12.80
N ARG A 85 -4.54 -0.45 -13.60
CA ARG A 85 -4.80 -1.76 -14.19
C ARG A 85 -4.63 -2.88 -13.15
N PRO A 86 -5.38 -3.98 -13.26
CA PRO A 86 -5.13 -5.18 -12.47
C PRO A 86 -3.69 -5.67 -12.60
N ALA A 87 -3.07 -6.05 -11.49
CA ALA A 87 -1.65 -6.39 -11.43
C ALA A 87 -1.35 -7.87 -11.74
N PHE A 88 -2.32 -8.77 -11.53
CA PHE A 88 -2.07 -10.22 -11.56
C PHE A 88 -2.93 -10.99 -12.58
N ASP A 89 -4.21 -10.66 -12.71
CA ASP A 89 -5.10 -11.17 -13.77
C ASP A 89 -5.52 -10.03 -14.69
N PRO A 90 -5.04 -9.97 -15.94
CA PRO A 90 -5.30 -8.85 -16.85
C PRO A 90 -6.77 -8.69 -17.27
N VAL A 91 -7.59 -9.75 -17.16
CA VAL A 91 -8.95 -9.78 -17.72
C VAL A 91 -10.01 -9.66 -16.62
N SER A 92 -9.85 -10.41 -15.54
CA SER A 92 -10.83 -10.47 -14.44
C SER A 92 -10.24 -10.14 -13.07
N GLY A 93 -9.03 -9.57 -13.05
CA GLY A 93 -8.38 -9.15 -11.83
C GLY A 93 -8.99 -7.89 -11.25
N THR A 94 -8.99 -7.83 -9.92
CA THR A 94 -9.44 -6.67 -9.14
C THR A 94 -8.30 -6.06 -8.34
N VAL A 95 -7.27 -6.84 -8.02
CA VAL A 95 -6.13 -6.40 -7.23
C VAL A 95 -5.18 -5.59 -8.11
N THR A 96 -4.81 -4.40 -7.64
CA THR A 96 -3.89 -3.49 -8.32
C THR A 96 -2.65 -3.22 -7.48
N ALA A 97 -1.66 -2.54 -8.05
CA ALA A 97 -0.50 -2.08 -7.29
C ALA A 97 -0.89 -1.11 -6.16
N GLY A 98 -1.95 -0.30 -6.35
CA GLY A 98 -2.42 0.65 -5.34
C GLY A 98 -3.23 0.02 -4.21
N THR A 99 -3.78 -1.19 -4.42
CA THR A 99 -4.51 -1.94 -3.39
C THR A 99 -3.68 -3.07 -2.76
N SER A 100 -2.41 -3.17 -3.14
CA SER A 100 -1.43 -4.08 -2.56
C SER A 100 -0.58 -3.37 -1.51
N SER A 101 0.09 -4.13 -0.64
CA SER A 101 1.07 -3.55 0.28
C SER A 101 2.21 -2.88 -0.51
N ALA A 102 2.64 -1.71 -0.04
CA ALA A 102 3.82 -1.07 -0.59
C ALA A 102 5.09 -1.89 -0.32
N LEU A 103 6.11 -1.69 -1.16
CA LEU A 103 7.46 -2.16 -0.91
C LEU A 103 8.17 -1.10 -0.07
N SER A 104 8.65 -1.49 1.11
CA SER A 104 9.27 -0.59 2.07
C SER A 104 10.42 -1.29 2.79
N ASP A 105 11.44 -0.51 3.14
CA ASP A 105 12.54 -0.94 3.99
C ASP A 105 12.35 -0.39 5.40
N GLY A 106 12.45 -1.25 6.41
CA GLY A 106 12.25 -0.85 7.81
C GLY A 106 12.56 -1.95 8.81
N ALA A 107 12.63 -1.57 10.08
CA ALA A 107 12.83 -2.46 11.22
C ALA A 107 11.96 -2.01 12.41
N ALA A 108 11.59 -2.95 13.28
CA ALA A 108 10.87 -2.69 14.53
C ALA A 108 11.49 -3.55 15.65
N ALA A 109 11.51 -3.04 16.87
CA ALA A 109 12.11 -3.68 18.05
C ALA A 109 11.36 -3.33 19.34
#